data_AF-A0A7K4AHX9-F1
#
_entry.id   AF-A0A7K4AHX9-F1
#
_cell.length_a   1.000
_cell.length_b   1.000
_cell.length_c   1.000
_cell.angle_alpha   90.00
_cell.angle_beta   90.00
_cell.angle_gamma   90.00
#
_symmetry.space_group_name_H-M   'P 1'
#
loop_
_entity.id
_entity.type
_entity.pdbx_description
1 polymer ?
#
loop_
_entity_poly.entity_id
_entity_poly.type
_entity_poly.pdbx_seq_one_letter_code
_entity_poly.pdbx_strand_id
1 'polypeptide(L)'
;MKRNIKVERLNQRPLEQQEIELVERKGIGHPDSVADGLAESISRALCQEYLDRFGAVLHHNTDKTQIVAGRSKPAFGGGEVICPLYILLTGRATRVFKEEEIPVDTIAIKAARKLLVESLSNLDVNNHVILDAKIGMGSSDLRDVFGRKVPSANDTSFGVGYAPLSQTENIVYNTERELMNLKKSIPAIGEDIKVMGMRQGDEINLTIACALVDRYVANMKEYADTKREIVEHVIDFAKQFTSRRVFAQMNVADNIEEGSVYITVTGTSAEMGDDGAVGRGNRANGLITPNRPMSLEATCGKNPINHVGKIYNLLSIEAAKQIAAEVQGIEEVYIKILSQIGKPIDEPHIASVQIVPKEGVDIKSLQDGATEILDEWLGSIPKLQQMLFRGELSTY
;
A
#
# COMPACT_ATOMS: atom_id res chain seq x y z
N MET A 1 2.74 8.94 32.02
CA MET A 1 4.14 8.50 32.19
C MET A 1 4.94 8.98 30.98
N LYS A 2 6.26 9.12 31.07
CA LYS A 2 7.09 9.51 29.90
C LYS A 2 7.22 8.30 28.96
N ARG A 3 6.83 8.43 27.68
CA ARG A 3 6.96 7.38 26.68
C ARG A 3 8.44 7.07 26.39
N ASN A 4 8.75 5.84 25.98
CA ASN A 4 10.13 5.42 25.70
C ASN A 4 10.58 5.84 24.28
N ILE A 5 10.74 7.15 24.09
CA ILE A 5 11.24 7.73 22.84
C ILE A 5 12.76 7.93 22.93
N LYS A 6 13.49 7.50 21.90
CA LYS A 6 14.94 7.66 21.78
C LYS A 6 15.28 8.27 20.43
N VAL A 7 15.89 9.45 20.46
CA VAL A 7 16.38 10.14 19.27
C VAL A 7 17.89 9.99 19.18
N GLU A 8 18.38 9.47 18.06
CA GLU A 8 19.80 9.27 17.81
C GLU A 8 20.23 9.76 16.43
N ARG A 9 21.52 10.08 16.31
CA ARG A 9 22.14 10.40 15.03
C ARG A 9 22.43 9.11 14.27
N LEU A 10 22.04 9.06 13.01
CA LEU A 10 22.39 8.01 12.08
C LEU A 10 23.57 8.46 11.22
N ASN A 11 24.74 7.86 11.43
CA ASN A 11 25.95 8.18 10.67
C ASN A 11 25.96 7.39 9.36
N GLN A 12 25.15 7.82 8.40
CA GLN A 12 25.09 7.26 7.06
C GLN A 12 25.18 8.35 6.00
N ARG A 13 25.54 7.94 4.77
CA ARG A 13 25.39 8.79 3.58
C ARG A 13 23.89 8.90 3.26
N PRO A 14 23.32 10.12 3.15
CA PRO A 14 21.92 10.31 2.75
C PRO A 14 21.59 9.53 1.47
N LEU A 15 20.37 9.00 1.36
CA LEU A 15 19.97 8.13 0.25
C LEU A 15 20.21 8.79 -1.12
N GLU A 16 19.87 10.07 -1.23
CA GLU A 16 20.07 10.89 -2.44
C GLU A 16 21.52 10.96 -2.91
N GLN A 17 22.47 10.77 -1.99
CA GLN A 17 23.89 10.80 -2.30
C GLN A 17 24.44 9.40 -2.56
N GLN A 18 23.72 8.32 -2.23
CA GLN A 18 24.19 6.97 -2.50
C GLN A 18 24.26 6.69 -4.01
N GLU A 19 25.19 5.81 -4.41
CA GLU A 19 25.42 5.51 -5.83
C GLU A 19 24.25 4.77 -6.45
N ILE A 20 23.64 3.82 -5.72
CA ILE A 20 22.58 2.95 -6.24
C ILE A 20 21.35 3.07 -5.35
N GLU A 21 20.19 3.25 -5.96
CA GLU A 21 18.89 3.23 -5.29
C GLU A 21 17.89 2.44 -6.13
N LEU A 22 17.13 1.57 -5.47
CA LEU A 22 16.07 0.77 -6.07
C LEU A 22 14.75 1.09 -5.38
N VAL A 23 13.71 1.29 -6.19
CA VAL A 23 12.35 1.55 -5.70
C VAL A 23 11.36 0.83 -6.60
N GLU A 24 10.38 0.14 -6.01
CA GLU A 24 9.28 -0.47 -6.75
C GLU A 24 7.94 0.01 -6.21
N ARG A 25 6.96 0.13 -7.11
CA ARG A 25 5.55 0.29 -6.78
C ARG A 25 4.71 -0.65 -7.63
N LYS A 26 3.84 -1.41 -6.97
CA LYS A 26 2.77 -2.19 -7.58
C LYS A 26 1.48 -1.37 -7.53
N GLY A 27 0.95 -1.04 -8.69
CA GLY A 27 -0.25 -0.23 -8.88
C GLY A 27 -1.53 -0.94 -8.50
N ILE A 28 -2.65 -0.25 -8.58
CA ILE A 28 -3.92 -0.70 -7.99
C ILE A 28 -4.48 -2.00 -8.59
N GLY A 29 -4.18 -2.31 -9.85
CA GLY A 29 -4.64 -3.52 -10.53
C GLY A 29 -3.66 -4.69 -10.48
N HIS A 30 -2.47 -4.49 -9.90
CA HIS A 30 -1.53 -5.59 -9.68
C HIS A 30 -2.14 -6.59 -8.68
N PRO A 31 -2.05 -7.91 -8.90
CA PRO A 31 -2.72 -8.92 -8.07
C PRO A 31 -2.47 -8.75 -6.55
N ASP A 32 -1.22 -8.53 -6.14
CA ASP A 32 -0.90 -8.27 -4.71
C ASP A 32 -1.59 -7.01 -4.16
N SER A 33 -1.62 -5.91 -4.91
CA SER A 33 -2.28 -4.67 -4.51
C SER A 33 -3.80 -4.81 -4.47
N VAL A 34 -4.38 -5.58 -5.38
CA VAL A 34 -5.80 -5.95 -5.34
C VAL A 34 -6.09 -6.77 -4.08
N ALA A 35 -5.24 -7.72 -3.71
CA ALA A 35 -5.40 -8.50 -2.48
C ALA A 35 -5.33 -7.62 -1.22
N ASP A 36 -4.39 -6.68 -1.18
CA ASP A 36 -4.28 -5.66 -0.11
C ASP A 36 -5.53 -4.78 -0.05
N GLY A 37 -5.98 -4.24 -1.18
CA GLY A 37 -7.21 -3.45 -1.26
C GLY A 37 -8.45 -4.21 -0.78
N LEU A 38 -8.58 -5.48 -1.17
CA LEU A 38 -9.69 -6.36 -0.75
C LEU A 38 -9.68 -6.57 0.76
N ALA A 39 -8.52 -6.86 1.34
CA ALA A 39 -8.39 -7.03 2.78
C ALA A 39 -8.80 -5.76 3.54
N GLU A 40 -8.33 -4.59 3.09
CA GLU A 40 -8.64 -3.30 3.71
C GLU A 40 -10.11 -2.89 3.56
N SER A 41 -10.71 -3.11 2.39
CA SER A 41 -12.12 -2.78 2.15
C SER A 41 -13.05 -3.60 3.05
N ILE A 42 -12.73 -4.88 3.27
CA ILE A 42 -13.47 -5.75 4.19
C ILE A 42 -13.31 -5.29 5.63
N SER A 43 -12.08 -4.97 6.07
CA SER A 43 -11.86 -4.45 7.43
C SER A 43 -12.64 -3.16 7.68
N ARG A 44 -12.64 -2.22 6.72
CA ARG A 44 -13.44 -0.99 6.80
C ARG A 44 -14.94 -1.27 6.88
N ALA A 45 -15.45 -2.18 6.05
CA ALA A 45 -16.86 -2.56 6.06
C ALA A 45 -17.28 -3.20 7.39
N LEU A 46 -16.44 -4.09 7.95
CA LEU A 46 -16.68 -4.68 9.27
C LEU A 46 -16.62 -3.62 10.38
N CYS A 47 -15.66 -2.70 10.33
CA CYS A 47 -15.61 -1.58 11.29
C CYS A 47 -16.90 -0.79 11.29
N GLN A 48 -17.40 -0.41 10.11
CA GLN A 48 -18.64 0.34 9.97
C GLN A 48 -19.84 -0.46 10.51
N GLU A 49 -19.97 -1.72 10.15
CA GLU A 49 -21.06 -2.58 10.66
C GLU A 49 -21.04 -2.68 12.19
N TYR A 50 -19.86 -2.86 12.79
CA TYR A 50 -19.72 -2.96 14.24
C TYR A 50 -20.05 -1.63 14.94
N LEU A 51 -19.64 -0.50 14.37
CA LEU A 51 -19.99 0.82 14.87
C LEU A 51 -21.50 1.06 14.80
N ASP A 52 -22.13 0.73 13.68
CA ASP A 52 -23.57 0.95 13.46
C ASP A 52 -24.44 0.09 14.40
N ARG A 53 -24.06 -1.16 14.63
CA ARG A 53 -24.83 -2.08 15.50
C ARG A 53 -24.53 -1.90 16.99
N PHE A 54 -23.25 -1.70 17.34
CA PHE A 54 -22.79 -1.85 18.73
C PHE A 54 -22.12 -0.60 19.29
N GLY A 55 -21.91 0.44 18.48
CA GLY A 55 -21.23 1.67 18.87
C GLY A 55 -19.73 1.52 19.11
N ALA A 56 -19.14 0.39 18.73
CA ALA A 56 -17.72 0.08 18.92
C ALA A 56 -17.23 -0.90 17.86
N VAL A 57 -15.97 -0.75 17.43
CA VAL A 57 -15.33 -1.72 16.53
C VAL A 57 -14.96 -2.98 17.30
N LEU A 58 -15.40 -4.14 16.81
CA LEU A 58 -15.09 -5.45 17.40
C LEU A 58 -13.82 -6.06 16.78
N HIS A 59 -13.30 -7.11 17.43
CA HIS A 59 -12.09 -7.80 16.98
C HIS A 59 -12.28 -8.44 15.60
N HIS A 60 -11.40 -8.09 14.67
CA HIS A 60 -11.30 -8.71 13.34
C HIS A 60 -9.91 -8.48 12.76
N ASN A 61 -9.44 -9.37 11.90
CA ASN A 61 -8.23 -9.26 11.09
C ASN A 61 -8.44 -10.04 9.78
N THR A 62 -8.59 -9.34 8.67
CA THR A 62 -8.90 -9.87 7.32
C THR A 62 -7.72 -9.80 6.37
N ASP A 63 -6.51 -9.77 6.92
CA ASP A 63 -5.22 -9.56 6.27
C ASP A 63 -4.62 -10.85 5.67
N LYS A 64 -5.46 -11.78 5.17
CA LYS A 64 -5.04 -13.09 4.61
C LYS A 64 -5.77 -13.45 3.31
N THR A 65 -6.12 -12.44 2.50
CA THR A 65 -6.71 -12.66 1.17
C THR A 65 -5.70 -13.26 0.20
N GLN A 66 -6.17 -14.19 -0.64
CA GLN A 66 -5.42 -14.83 -1.72
C GLN A 66 -6.20 -14.70 -3.03
N ILE A 67 -5.49 -14.38 -4.11
CA ILE A 67 -5.99 -14.35 -5.47
C ILE A 67 -5.25 -15.43 -6.24
N VAL A 68 -6.01 -16.35 -6.82
CA VAL A 68 -5.54 -17.38 -7.73
C VAL A 68 -5.90 -16.94 -9.13
N ALA A 69 -4.90 -16.94 -10.00
CA ALA A 69 -5.05 -16.45 -11.35
C ALA A 69 -6.07 -17.27 -12.17
N GLY A 70 -6.76 -16.56 -13.06
CA GLY A 70 -7.62 -17.16 -14.06
C GLY A 70 -6.84 -17.61 -15.29
N ARG A 71 -7.57 -17.75 -16.41
CA ARG A 71 -6.97 -17.91 -17.73
C ARG A 71 -7.77 -17.08 -18.73
N SER A 72 -7.11 -16.30 -19.57
CA SER A 72 -7.74 -15.55 -20.65
C SER A 72 -7.11 -15.91 -22.00
N LYS A 73 -7.74 -15.43 -23.07
CA LYS A 73 -7.22 -15.42 -24.42
C LYS A 73 -7.35 -14.00 -24.97
N PRO A 74 -6.41 -13.10 -24.60
CA PRO A 74 -6.41 -11.74 -25.11
C PRO A 74 -6.21 -11.72 -26.63
N ALA A 75 -6.86 -10.78 -27.30
CA ALA A 75 -6.70 -10.59 -28.74
C ALA A 75 -6.95 -9.12 -29.10
N PHE A 76 -6.20 -8.61 -30.07
CA PHE A 76 -6.42 -7.25 -30.57
C PHE A 76 -7.88 -7.05 -31.00
N GLY A 77 -8.50 -5.96 -30.55
CA GLY A 77 -9.92 -5.67 -30.76
C GLY A 77 -10.88 -6.39 -29.81
N GLY A 78 -10.38 -7.27 -28.93
CA GLY A 78 -11.13 -7.91 -27.87
C GLY A 78 -10.93 -9.43 -27.81
N GLY A 79 -10.47 -9.91 -26.67
CA GLY A 79 -10.38 -11.32 -26.32
C GLY A 79 -11.48 -11.76 -25.35
N GLU A 80 -11.26 -12.91 -24.71
CA GLU A 80 -12.20 -13.49 -23.75
C GLU A 80 -11.49 -14.06 -22.51
N VAL A 81 -12.17 -14.01 -21.36
CA VAL A 81 -11.75 -14.74 -20.16
C VAL A 81 -12.25 -16.18 -20.27
N ILE A 82 -11.35 -17.15 -20.20
CA ILE A 82 -11.62 -18.59 -20.37
C ILE A 82 -11.91 -19.26 -19.03
N CYS A 83 -11.18 -18.87 -17.99
CA CYS A 83 -11.34 -19.36 -16.62
C CYS A 83 -11.35 -18.16 -15.67
N PRO A 84 -12.37 -18.02 -14.82
CA PRO A 84 -12.44 -16.91 -13.88
C PRO A 84 -11.30 -16.98 -12.86
N LEU A 85 -10.93 -15.81 -12.34
CA LEU A 85 -10.06 -15.70 -11.18
C LEU A 85 -10.77 -16.31 -9.97
N TYR A 86 -10.01 -16.90 -9.05
CA TYR A 86 -10.55 -17.36 -7.77
C TYR A 86 -9.96 -16.53 -6.63
N ILE A 87 -10.82 -15.92 -5.83
CA ILE A 87 -10.41 -15.05 -4.73
C ILE A 87 -10.95 -15.64 -3.43
N LEU A 88 -10.03 -15.96 -2.52
CA LEU A 88 -10.32 -16.48 -1.20
C LEU A 88 -10.10 -15.39 -0.15
N LEU A 89 -11.20 -14.92 0.43
CA LEU A 89 -11.22 -13.96 1.53
C LEU A 89 -11.12 -14.72 2.85
N THR A 90 -10.05 -14.52 3.62
CA THR A 90 -9.85 -15.20 4.90
C THR A 90 -9.48 -14.24 6.02
N GLY A 91 -9.42 -14.76 7.25
CA GLY A 91 -9.07 -14.00 8.43
C GLY A 91 -9.83 -14.46 9.67
N ARG A 92 -9.99 -13.53 10.61
CA ARG A 92 -10.78 -13.70 11.83
C ARG A 92 -11.72 -12.52 11.98
N ALA A 93 -12.95 -12.72 12.42
CA ALA A 93 -13.87 -11.65 12.76
C ALA A 93 -14.86 -12.08 13.84
N THR A 94 -15.34 -11.15 14.66
CA THR A 94 -16.43 -11.43 15.59
C THR A 94 -17.72 -11.65 14.81
N ARG A 95 -18.25 -12.87 14.90
CA ARG A 95 -19.48 -13.30 14.22
C ARG A 95 -20.71 -13.29 15.14
N VAL A 96 -20.50 -13.30 16.46
CA VAL A 96 -21.56 -13.20 17.45
C VAL A 96 -21.13 -12.23 18.54
N PHE A 97 -21.99 -11.27 18.88
CA PHE A 97 -21.76 -10.34 19.99
C PHE A 97 -23.10 -9.92 20.61
N LYS A 98 -23.20 -9.94 21.95
CA LYS A 98 -24.46 -9.70 22.67
C LYS A 98 -25.64 -10.53 22.13
N GLU A 99 -25.39 -11.81 21.86
CA GLU A 99 -26.37 -12.77 21.31
C GLU A 99 -26.86 -12.45 19.88
N GLU A 100 -26.33 -11.42 19.23
CA GLU A 100 -26.63 -11.11 17.83
C GLU A 100 -25.59 -11.71 16.88
N GLU A 101 -26.06 -12.34 15.81
CA GLU A 101 -25.23 -12.86 14.73
C GLU A 101 -24.94 -11.76 13.68
N ILE A 102 -23.65 -11.59 13.36
CA ILE A 102 -23.16 -10.64 12.37
C ILE A 102 -22.87 -11.39 11.06
N PRO A 103 -23.43 -10.96 9.92
CA PRO A 103 -23.28 -11.64 8.64
C PRO A 103 -21.92 -11.33 7.99
N VAL A 104 -20.83 -11.72 8.65
CA VAL A 104 -19.44 -11.39 8.28
C VAL A 104 -19.11 -11.74 6.83
N ASP A 105 -19.44 -12.95 6.38
CA ASP A 105 -19.08 -13.39 5.02
C ASP A 105 -19.87 -12.61 3.96
N THR A 106 -21.14 -12.30 4.23
CA THR A 106 -21.96 -11.46 3.36
C THR A 106 -21.39 -10.05 3.25
N ILE A 107 -20.92 -9.47 4.37
CA ILE A 107 -20.27 -8.14 4.38
C ILE A 107 -18.98 -8.19 3.57
N ALA A 108 -18.16 -9.23 3.79
CA ALA A 108 -16.88 -9.38 3.09
C ALA A 108 -17.06 -9.52 1.57
N ILE A 109 -17.99 -10.36 1.11
CA ILE A 109 -18.28 -10.54 -0.31
C ILE A 109 -18.82 -9.24 -0.93
N LYS A 110 -19.68 -8.50 -0.23
CA LYS A 110 -20.20 -7.21 -0.71
C LYS A 110 -19.09 -6.16 -0.83
N ALA A 111 -18.24 -6.04 0.18
CA ALA A 111 -17.12 -5.11 0.19
C ALA A 111 -16.11 -5.43 -0.91
N ALA A 112 -15.77 -6.73 -1.06
CA ALA A 112 -14.89 -7.21 -2.12
C ALA A 112 -15.43 -6.91 -3.51
N ARG A 113 -16.70 -7.23 -3.77
CA ARG A 113 -17.35 -6.95 -5.07
C ARG A 113 -17.33 -5.46 -5.39
N LYS A 114 -17.65 -4.61 -4.42
CA LYS A 114 -17.62 -3.15 -4.57
C LYS A 114 -16.22 -2.67 -4.98
N LEU A 115 -15.18 -3.10 -4.25
CA LEU A 115 -13.82 -2.71 -4.55
C LEU A 115 -13.39 -3.14 -5.96
N LEU A 116 -13.69 -4.39 -6.36
CA LEU A 116 -13.31 -4.89 -7.68
C LEU A 116 -13.95 -4.07 -8.80
N VAL A 117 -15.24 -3.72 -8.66
CA VAL A 117 -15.95 -2.86 -9.62
C VAL A 117 -15.33 -1.46 -9.68
N GLU A 118 -14.94 -0.89 -8.54
CA GLU A 118 -14.34 0.44 -8.46
C GLU A 118 -12.89 0.48 -8.97
N SER A 119 -12.13 -0.60 -8.79
CA SER A 119 -10.68 -0.63 -9.04
C SER A 119 -10.30 -1.24 -10.39
N LEU A 120 -11.13 -2.13 -10.95
CA LEU A 120 -10.84 -2.88 -12.18
C LEU A 120 -11.99 -2.71 -13.18
N SER A 121 -11.94 -1.63 -13.95
CA SER A 121 -13.07 -1.17 -14.78
C SER A 121 -13.47 -2.11 -15.92
N ASN A 122 -12.54 -2.94 -16.42
CA ASN A 122 -12.81 -3.88 -17.51
C ASN A 122 -13.03 -5.32 -17.01
N LEU A 123 -13.00 -5.54 -15.69
CA LEU A 123 -13.26 -6.85 -15.06
C LEU A 123 -14.76 -7.02 -14.78
N ASP A 124 -15.40 -7.99 -15.44
CA ASP A 124 -16.74 -8.41 -15.08
C ASP A 124 -16.71 -9.27 -13.80
N VAL A 125 -17.00 -8.66 -12.66
CA VAL A 125 -16.96 -9.35 -11.35
C VAL A 125 -18.01 -10.47 -11.22
N ASN A 126 -19.03 -10.52 -12.07
CA ASN A 126 -20.03 -11.59 -12.03
C ASN A 126 -19.61 -12.82 -12.83
N ASN A 127 -18.89 -12.62 -13.94
CA ASN A 127 -18.53 -13.68 -14.87
C ASN A 127 -17.05 -14.08 -14.83
N HIS A 128 -16.16 -13.16 -14.44
CA HIS A 128 -14.71 -13.37 -14.46
C HIS A 128 -14.12 -13.68 -13.08
N VAL A 129 -14.92 -13.71 -12.02
CA VAL A 129 -14.41 -13.89 -10.64
C VAL A 129 -15.29 -14.85 -9.85
N ILE A 130 -14.66 -15.79 -9.15
CA ILE A 130 -15.26 -16.59 -8.08
C ILE A 130 -14.79 -16.00 -6.75
N LEU A 131 -15.72 -15.47 -5.96
CA LEU A 131 -15.46 -14.97 -4.61
C LEU A 131 -15.90 -15.99 -3.57
N ASP A 132 -14.96 -16.47 -2.75
CA ASP A 132 -15.24 -17.31 -1.58
C ASP A 132 -14.79 -16.61 -0.29
N ALA A 133 -15.60 -16.72 0.76
CA ALA A 133 -15.30 -16.17 2.08
C ALA A 133 -15.22 -17.29 3.10
N LYS A 134 -14.04 -17.43 3.72
CA LYS A 134 -13.75 -18.37 4.80
C LYS A 134 -13.19 -17.63 6.01
N ILE A 135 -13.94 -16.65 6.53
CA ILE A 135 -13.52 -15.87 7.68
C ILE A 135 -13.84 -16.63 8.96
N GLY A 136 -12.80 -16.98 9.71
CA GLY A 136 -12.94 -17.72 10.96
C GLY A 136 -13.51 -16.88 12.10
N MET A 137 -14.06 -17.54 13.11
CA MET A 137 -14.58 -16.88 14.30
C MET A 137 -13.44 -16.29 15.15
N GLY A 138 -13.46 -14.98 15.36
CA GLY A 138 -12.73 -14.30 16.43
C GLY A 138 -13.67 -14.01 17.61
N SER A 139 -13.13 -13.93 18.82
CA SER A 139 -13.89 -13.60 20.03
C SER A 139 -13.70 -12.13 20.44
N SER A 140 -14.78 -11.46 20.83
CA SER A 140 -14.74 -10.16 21.51
C SER A 140 -15.49 -10.28 22.84
N ASP A 141 -14.84 -9.93 23.95
CA ASP A 141 -15.48 -9.81 25.27
C ASP A 141 -15.93 -8.36 25.51
N LEU A 142 -17.08 -8.15 26.16
CA LEU A 142 -17.59 -6.84 26.56
C LEU A 142 -16.57 -6.03 27.36
N ARG A 143 -15.79 -6.69 28.25
CA ARG A 143 -14.75 -6.02 29.04
C ARG A 143 -13.60 -5.53 28.16
N ASP A 144 -13.24 -6.27 27.12
CA ASP A 144 -12.16 -5.89 26.21
C ASP A 144 -12.59 -4.76 25.26
N VAL A 145 -13.88 -4.72 24.89
CA VAL A 145 -14.44 -3.68 24.00
C VAL A 145 -14.69 -2.35 24.74
N PHE A 146 -15.25 -2.38 25.95
CA PHE A 146 -15.70 -1.18 26.66
C PHE A 146 -14.86 -0.82 27.90
N GLY A 147 -13.96 -1.70 28.34
CA GLY A 147 -13.30 -1.56 29.64
C GLY A 147 -12.02 -0.72 29.65
N ARG A 148 -11.42 -0.38 28.50
CA ARG A 148 -10.11 0.30 28.44
C ARG A 148 -10.19 1.63 27.68
N LYS A 149 -9.53 2.66 28.23
CA LYS A 149 -9.42 3.99 27.60
C LYS A 149 -8.42 4.00 26.44
N VAL A 150 -7.33 3.25 26.57
CA VAL A 150 -6.37 2.98 25.48
C VAL A 150 -6.30 1.47 25.29
N PRO A 151 -6.45 0.96 24.07
CA PRO A 151 -6.40 -0.47 23.82
C PRO A 151 -4.98 -1.01 24.01
N SER A 152 -4.89 -2.29 24.41
CA SER A 152 -3.62 -3.00 24.46
C SER A 152 -3.22 -3.53 23.10
N ALA A 153 -1.92 -3.49 22.81
CA ALA A 153 -1.31 -4.08 21.64
C ALA A 153 -1.72 -5.56 21.52
N ASN A 154 -2.23 -5.90 20.34
CA ASN A 154 -2.65 -7.25 20.02
C ASN A 154 -1.48 -8.23 19.86
N ASP A 155 -0.29 -7.72 19.54
CA ASP A 155 0.90 -8.48 19.22
C ASP A 155 2.19 -7.73 19.60
N THR A 156 3.32 -8.41 19.55
CA THR A 156 4.67 -7.85 19.63
C THR A 156 5.20 -7.69 18.19
N SER A 157 4.90 -6.55 17.59
CA SER A 157 5.26 -6.22 16.20
C SER A 157 5.90 -4.84 16.14
N PHE A 158 6.39 -4.47 14.96
CA PHE A 158 6.98 -3.15 14.75
C PHE A 158 6.47 -2.46 13.48
N GLY A 159 6.37 -1.14 13.56
CA GLY A 159 6.11 -0.26 12.43
C GLY A 159 7.35 0.55 12.06
N VAL A 160 7.49 0.84 10.76
CA VAL A 160 8.60 1.63 10.22
C VAL A 160 8.07 2.70 9.28
N GLY A 161 8.61 3.91 9.42
CA GLY A 161 8.29 5.05 8.59
C GLY A 161 9.53 5.91 8.39
N TYR A 162 9.56 6.66 7.30
CA TYR A 162 10.66 7.58 7.01
C TYR A 162 10.15 8.77 6.19
N ALA A 163 10.95 9.84 6.20
CA ALA A 163 10.73 11.02 5.39
C ALA A 163 12.05 11.82 5.23
N PRO A 164 12.15 12.68 4.20
CA PRO A 164 11.26 12.77 3.05
C PRO A 164 11.43 11.55 2.11
N LEU A 165 10.54 11.44 1.12
CA LEU A 165 10.80 10.57 -0.04
C LEU A 165 11.94 11.16 -0.87
N SER A 166 12.82 10.32 -1.40
CA SER A 166 13.81 10.68 -2.41
C SER A 166 13.14 11.06 -3.73
N GLN A 167 13.90 11.62 -4.67
CA GLN A 167 13.47 11.92 -6.02
C GLN A 167 13.07 10.63 -6.76
N THR A 168 13.83 9.54 -6.62
CA THR A 168 13.47 8.25 -7.23
C THR A 168 12.17 7.70 -6.63
N GLU A 169 12.02 7.77 -5.30
CA GLU A 169 10.79 7.37 -4.59
C GLU A 169 9.59 8.19 -5.07
N ASN A 170 9.73 9.51 -5.20
CA ASN A 170 8.69 10.39 -5.73
C ASN A 170 8.33 10.08 -7.19
N ILE A 171 9.33 9.86 -8.05
CA ILE A 171 9.09 9.55 -9.47
C ILE A 171 8.33 8.23 -9.60
N VAL A 172 8.77 7.17 -8.91
CA VAL A 172 8.13 5.85 -8.97
C VAL A 172 6.70 5.92 -8.43
N TYR A 173 6.50 6.58 -7.28
CA TYR A 173 5.18 6.75 -6.69
C TYR A 173 4.21 7.48 -7.62
N ASN A 174 4.65 8.61 -8.20
CA ASN A 174 3.78 9.45 -9.02
C ASN A 174 3.62 8.93 -10.45
N THR A 175 4.57 8.16 -10.99
CA THR A 175 4.44 7.55 -12.34
C THR A 175 3.23 6.61 -12.40
N GLU A 176 3.05 5.73 -11.42
CA GLU A 176 1.88 4.83 -11.40
C GLU A 176 0.57 5.61 -11.33
N ARG A 177 0.52 6.66 -10.50
CA ARG A 177 -0.67 7.51 -10.36
C ARG A 177 -0.96 8.33 -11.62
N GLU A 178 0.09 8.76 -12.32
CA GLU A 178 -0.06 9.51 -13.55
C GLU A 178 -0.58 8.62 -14.68
N LEU A 179 -0.13 7.37 -14.78
CA LEU A 179 -0.70 6.40 -15.71
C LEU A 179 -2.20 6.17 -15.45
N MET A 180 -2.60 6.12 -14.17
CA MET A 180 -4.02 6.07 -13.80
C MET A 180 -4.79 7.34 -14.18
N ASN A 181 -4.14 8.51 -14.21
CA ASN A 181 -4.75 9.74 -14.73
C ASN A 181 -4.89 9.69 -16.26
N LEU A 182 -3.82 9.28 -16.96
CA LEU A 182 -3.79 9.16 -18.43
C LEU A 182 -4.81 8.15 -18.96
N LYS A 183 -5.15 7.13 -18.18
CA LYS A 183 -6.21 6.18 -18.53
C LYS A 183 -7.53 6.85 -18.95
N LYS A 184 -7.84 8.05 -18.44
CA LYS A 184 -9.04 8.83 -18.82
C LYS A 184 -9.02 9.25 -20.29
N SER A 185 -7.85 9.51 -20.86
CA SER A 185 -7.65 9.89 -22.27
C SER A 185 -7.12 8.74 -23.13
N ILE A 186 -6.46 7.76 -22.52
CA ILE A 186 -5.94 6.54 -23.17
C ILE A 186 -6.61 5.32 -22.50
N PRO A 187 -7.83 4.94 -22.93
CA PRO A 187 -8.59 3.84 -22.31
C PRO A 187 -7.88 2.48 -22.35
N ALA A 188 -6.91 2.33 -23.27
CA ALA A 188 -6.08 1.14 -23.36
C ALA A 188 -5.21 0.90 -22.12
N ILE A 189 -4.91 1.91 -21.30
CA ILE A 189 -4.16 1.71 -20.05
C ILE A 189 -5.02 0.88 -19.08
N GLY A 190 -4.56 -0.33 -18.76
CA GLY A 190 -5.11 -1.16 -17.69
C GLY A 190 -4.63 -0.70 -16.31
N GLU A 191 -5.31 -1.18 -15.28
CA GLU A 191 -5.03 -0.82 -13.89
C GLU A 191 -3.83 -1.57 -13.29
N ASP A 192 -3.41 -2.68 -13.89
CA ASP A 192 -2.20 -3.39 -13.52
C ASP A 192 -0.97 -2.74 -14.13
N ILE A 193 -0.33 -1.93 -13.28
CA ILE A 193 0.86 -1.18 -13.55
C ILE A 193 1.87 -1.51 -12.47
N LYS A 194 3.09 -1.89 -12.85
CA LYS A 194 4.23 -2.00 -11.95
C LYS A 194 5.34 -1.08 -12.43
N VAL A 195 5.81 -0.22 -11.53
CA VAL A 195 6.90 0.72 -11.82
C VAL A 195 8.11 0.33 -10.98
N MET A 196 9.22 0.05 -11.64
CA MET A 196 10.51 -0.17 -11.02
C MET A 196 11.44 0.98 -11.41
N GLY A 197 11.96 1.69 -10.42
CA GLY A 197 12.98 2.72 -10.58
C GLY A 197 14.33 2.22 -10.07
N MET A 198 15.36 2.36 -10.90
CA MET A 198 16.73 2.13 -10.53
C MET A 198 17.54 3.38 -10.84
N ARG A 199 18.10 4.01 -9.80
CA ARG A 199 19.02 5.13 -9.96
C ARG A 199 20.45 4.63 -9.80
N GLN A 200 21.30 5.03 -10.73
CA GLN A 200 22.75 4.88 -10.66
C GLN A 200 23.40 6.25 -10.86
N GLY A 201 23.97 6.81 -9.79
CA GLY A 201 24.47 8.19 -9.77
C GLY A 201 23.37 9.18 -10.12
N ASP A 202 23.55 9.87 -11.27
CA ASP A 202 22.65 10.88 -11.83
C ASP A 202 21.76 10.37 -12.98
N GLU A 203 21.68 9.06 -13.18
CA GLU A 203 20.78 8.43 -14.15
C GLU A 203 19.71 7.61 -13.43
N ILE A 204 18.44 7.83 -13.78
CA ILE A 204 17.29 7.08 -13.28
C ILE A 204 16.68 6.29 -14.43
N ASN A 205 16.64 4.97 -14.30
CA ASN A 205 16.01 4.06 -15.25
C ASN A 205 14.68 3.58 -14.68
N LEU A 206 13.58 3.91 -15.37
CA LEU A 206 12.25 3.44 -15.06
C LEU A 206 11.89 2.26 -15.96
N THR A 207 11.54 1.13 -15.37
CA THR A 207 10.92 -0.01 -16.06
C THR A 207 9.46 -0.08 -15.65
N ILE A 208 8.56 0.05 -16.63
CA ILE A 208 7.11 0.08 -16.44
C ILE A 208 6.54 -1.18 -17.06
N ALA A 209 5.92 -2.05 -16.28
CA ALA A 209 5.03 -3.08 -16.80
C ALA A 209 3.60 -2.53 -16.70
N CYS A 210 2.89 -2.40 -17.81
CA CYS A 210 1.54 -1.89 -17.83
C CYS A 210 0.71 -2.74 -18.81
N ALA A 211 -0.30 -3.40 -18.26
CA ALA A 211 -1.28 -4.17 -19.01
C ALA A 211 -2.05 -3.23 -19.95
N LEU A 212 -2.02 -3.48 -21.26
CA LEU A 212 -2.89 -2.76 -22.19
C LEU A 212 -4.18 -3.56 -22.45
N VAL A 213 -5.34 -2.92 -22.36
CA VAL A 213 -6.64 -3.57 -22.51
C VAL A 213 -6.95 -3.77 -23.99
N ASP A 214 -7.16 -5.02 -24.37
CA ASP A 214 -7.10 -5.51 -25.73
C ASP A 214 -8.20 -4.97 -26.67
N ARG A 215 -9.40 -4.72 -26.14
CA ARG A 215 -10.54 -4.14 -26.87
C ARG A 215 -10.29 -2.71 -27.34
N TYR A 216 -9.33 -2.01 -26.72
CA TYR A 216 -8.95 -0.64 -27.08
C TYR A 216 -7.69 -0.59 -27.95
N VAL A 217 -7.16 -1.74 -28.39
CA VAL A 217 -5.96 -1.82 -29.24
C VAL A 217 -6.28 -2.72 -30.43
N ALA A 218 -6.36 -2.15 -31.64
CA ALA A 218 -6.82 -2.89 -32.82
C ALA A 218 -5.74 -3.77 -33.48
N ASN A 219 -4.45 -3.49 -33.24
CA ASN A 219 -3.33 -4.24 -33.82
C ASN A 219 -1.99 -3.91 -33.15
N MET A 220 -0.94 -4.63 -33.56
CA MET A 220 0.43 -4.47 -33.07
C MET A 220 1.02 -3.06 -33.27
N LYS A 221 0.67 -2.37 -34.37
CA LYS A 221 1.17 -1.01 -34.62
C LYS A 221 0.59 -0.04 -33.59
N GLU A 222 -0.72 -0.13 -33.34
CA GLU A 222 -1.38 0.70 -32.34
C GLU A 222 -0.87 0.42 -30.92
N TYR A 223 -0.59 -0.84 -30.60
CA TYR A 223 0.08 -1.23 -29.35
C TYR A 223 1.43 -0.52 -29.18
N ALA A 224 2.29 -0.61 -30.19
CA ALA A 224 3.63 -0.01 -30.16
C ALA A 224 3.58 1.52 -30.13
N ASP A 225 2.65 2.14 -30.86
CA ASP A 225 2.44 3.59 -30.86
C ASP A 225 1.95 4.10 -29.50
N THR A 226 0.97 3.41 -28.89
CA THR A 226 0.44 3.73 -27.55
C THR A 226 1.54 3.62 -26.49
N LYS A 227 2.30 2.52 -26.53
CA LYS A 227 3.45 2.29 -25.64
C LYS A 227 4.49 3.42 -25.74
N ARG A 228 4.80 3.88 -26.95
CA ARG A 228 5.76 4.97 -27.19
C ARG A 228 5.24 6.30 -26.65
N GLU A 229 3.97 6.63 -26.91
CA GLU A 229 3.33 7.85 -26.38
C GLU A 229 3.36 7.89 -24.85
N ILE A 230 3.02 6.77 -24.19
CA ILE A 230 3.07 6.65 -22.73
C ILE A 230 4.50 6.88 -22.20
N VAL A 231 5.50 6.24 -22.81
CA VAL A 231 6.91 6.38 -22.40
C VAL A 231 7.39 7.82 -22.55
N GLU A 232 7.10 8.48 -23.67
CA GLU A 232 7.45 9.88 -23.90
C GLU A 232 6.82 10.81 -22.85
N HIS A 233 5.54 10.60 -22.53
CA HIS A 233 4.84 11.37 -21.48
C HIS A 233 5.46 11.15 -20.10
N VAL A 234 5.74 9.91 -19.71
CA VAL A 234 6.32 9.60 -18.39
C VAL A 234 7.70 10.23 -18.22
N ILE A 235 8.54 10.21 -19.26
CA ILE A 235 9.86 10.86 -19.23
C ILE A 235 9.72 12.36 -19.00
N ASP A 236 8.76 13.02 -19.68
CA ASP A 236 8.52 14.45 -19.49
C ASP A 236 7.96 14.76 -18.09
N PHE A 237 6.97 13.97 -17.66
CA PHE A 237 6.38 14.06 -16.32
C PHE A 237 7.43 13.90 -15.20
N ALA A 238 8.42 13.02 -15.37
CA ALA A 238 9.46 12.79 -14.37
C ALA A 238 10.37 14.01 -14.13
N LYS A 239 10.53 14.90 -15.12
CA LYS A 239 11.40 16.09 -15.02
C LYS A 239 10.95 17.09 -13.95
N GLN A 240 9.69 17.06 -13.53
CA GLN A 240 9.21 17.94 -12.46
C GLN A 240 9.76 17.56 -11.07
N PHE A 241 10.25 16.32 -10.90
CA PHE A 241 10.73 15.80 -9.62
C PHE A 241 12.27 15.79 -9.52
N THR A 242 12.98 15.92 -10.64
CA THR A 242 14.44 15.79 -10.67
C THR A 242 15.07 16.54 -11.83
N SER A 243 16.31 16.99 -11.63
CA SER A 243 17.22 17.45 -12.69
C SER A 243 18.11 16.34 -13.25
N ARG A 244 18.04 15.13 -12.70
CA ARG A 244 18.79 13.95 -13.17
C ARG A 244 18.28 13.49 -14.52
N ARG A 245 19.10 12.71 -15.24
CA ARG A 245 18.70 12.11 -16.51
C ARG A 245 17.74 10.96 -16.22
N VAL A 246 16.55 10.98 -16.81
CA VAL A 246 15.54 9.94 -16.67
C VAL A 246 15.36 9.22 -17.99
N PHE A 247 15.45 7.89 -17.95
CA PHE A 247 15.11 6.99 -19.03
C PHE A 247 13.91 6.15 -18.60
N ALA A 248 12.99 5.88 -19.52
CA ALA A 248 11.88 4.98 -19.26
C ALA A 248 11.74 3.96 -20.37
N GLN A 249 11.40 2.73 -19.97
CA GLN A 249 11.05 1.65 -20.86
C GLN A 249 9.76 1.01 -20.34
N MET A 250 8.87 0.66 -21.25
CA MET A 250 7.63 -0.02 -20.93
C MET A 250 7.64 -1.44 -21.50
N ASN A 251 6.98 -2.39 -20.83
CA ASN A 251 6.75 -3.77 -21.29
C ASN A 251 7.98 -4.38 -21.98
N VAL A 252 9.10 -4.42 -21.26
CA VAL A 252 10.40 -4.84 -21.81
C VAL A 252 10.46 -6.33 -22.19
N ALA A 253 9.49 -7.12 -21.74
CA ALA A 253 9.35 -8.54 -22.07
C ALA A 253 8.64 -8.78 -23.41
N ASP A 254 8.13 -7.74 -24.08
CA ASP A 254 7.48 -7.89 -25.38
C ASP A 254 8.45 -8.43 -26.44
N ASN A 255 7.96 -9.34 -27.28
CA ASN A 255 8.57 -9.72 -28.54
C ASN A 255 7.60 -9.43 -29.70
N ILE A 256 7.81 -8.28 -30.35
CA ILE A 256 6.96 -7.79 -31.45
C ILE A 256 7.00 -8.73 -32.67
N GLU A 257 8.15 -9.32 -32.97
CA GLU A 257 8.32 -10.21 -34.14
C GLU A 257 7.53 -11.51 -33.97
N GLU A 258 7.48 -12.04 -32.74
CA GLU A 258 6.72 -13.24 -32.39
C GLU A 258 5.26 -12.94 -32.03
N GLY A 259 4.85 -11.67 -32.01
CA GLY A 259 3.50 -11.27 -31.61
C GLY A 259 3.22 -11.41 -30.12
N SER A 260 4.25 -11.56 -29.28
CA SER A 260 4.14 -11.67 -27.83
C SER A 260 4.17 -10.28 -27.20
N VAL A 261 3.03 -9.78 -26.76
CA VAL A 261 2.89 -8.45 -26.16
C VAL A 261 2.01 -8.49 -24.93
N TYR A 262 2.24 -7.55 -24.01
CA TYR A 262 1.44 -7.46 -22.80
C TYR A 262 0.08 -6.75 -23.04
N ILE A 263 -0.86 -7.50 -23.61
CA ILE A 263 -2.28 -7.13 -23.71
C ILE A 263 -3.14 -8.02 -22.81
N THR A 264 -4.24 -7.50 -22.28
CA THR A 264 -5.15 -8.18 -21.34
C THR A 264 -6.62 -7.88 -21.69
N VAL A 265 -7.55 -8.77 -21.33
CA VAL A 265 -8.99 -8.58 -21.53
C VAL A 265 -9.58 -7.61 -20.50
N THR A 266 -9.06 -7.65 -19.27
CA THR A 266 -9.64 -7.04 -18.07
C THR A 266 -8.80 -5.92 -17.47
N GLY A 267 -7.57 -5.71 -17.93
CA GLY A 267 -6.66 -4.70 -17.40
C GLY A 267 -5.81 -5.16 -16.21
N THR A 268 -5.85 -6.46 -15.86
CA THR A 268 -5.01 -7.06 -14.81
C THR A 268 -4.37 -8.37 -15.25
N SER A 269 -3.12 -8.64 -14.88
CA SER A 269 -2.45 -9.93 -15.18
C SER A 269 -3.04 -11.10 -14.40
N ALA A 270 -3.83 -10.84 -13.35
CA ALA A 270 -4.53 -11.89 -12.61
C ALA A 270 -5.46 -12.73 -13.50
N GLU A 271 -5.86 -12.23 -14.67
CA GLU A 271 -6.61 -13.00 -15.66
C GLU A 271 -5.80 -14.11 -16.35
N MET A 272 -4.46 -14.08 -16.29
CA MET A 272 -3.58 -14.90 -17.15
C MET A 272 -2.35 -15.50 -16.46
N GLY A 273 -2.43 -15.77 -15.16
CA GLY A 273 -1.44 -16.62 -14.46
C GLY A 273 -0.71 -15.99 -13.28
N ASP A 274 -0.94 -14.71 -12.97
CA ASP A 274 -0.33 -14.08 -11.79
C ASP A 274 -1.26 -14.15 -10.56
N ASP A 275 -0.78 -14.82 -9.52
CA ASP A 275 -1.42 -14.86 -8.22
C ASP A 275 -1.14 -13.59 -7.41
N GLY A 276 -1.96 -13.32 -6.39
CA GLY A 276 -1.81 -12.17 -5.51
C GLY A 276 -2.09 -12.50 -4.05
N ALA A 277 -1.35 -11.89 -3.13
CA ALA A 277 -1.59 -12.08 -1.70
C ALA A 277 -1.36 -10.81 -0.88
N VAL A 278 -2.11 -10.68 0.22
CA VAL A 278 -1.95 -9.58 1.18
C VAL A 278 -0.51 -9.50 1.68
N GLY A 279 0.02 -8.27 1.75
CA GLY A 279 1.35 -8.00 2.29
C GLY A 279 2.52 -8.36 1.38
N ARG A 280 2.26 -8.80 0.14
CA ARG A 280 3.28 -9.07 -0.89
C ARG A 280 3.52 -7.89 -1.83
N GLY A 281 2.74 -6.82 -1.66
CA GLY A 281 2.85 -5.57 -2.39
C GLY A 281 3.69 -4.52 -1.68
N ASN A 282 3.26 -3.27 -1.87
CA ASN A 282 3.87 -2.07 -1.31
C ASN A 282 3.89 -2.09 0.22
N ARG A 283 4.74 -1.26 0.83
CA ARG A 283 4.66 -0.95 2.27
C ARG A 283 3.61 0.14 2.49
N ALA A 284 3.36 0.48 3.76
CA ALA A 284 2.33 1.44 4.15
C ALA A 284 2.51 2.86 3.55
N ASN A 285 3.71 3.20 3.07
CA ASN A 285 3.99 4.46 2.38
C ASN A 285 3.72 4.41 0.86
N GLY A 286 3.30 3.26 0.32
CA GLY A 286 3.03 3.07 -1.09
C GLY A 286 4.19 2.56 -1.94
N LEU A 287 5.33 2.21 -1.34
CA LEU A 287 6.53 1.81 -2.06
C LEU A 287 7.20 0.57 -1.46
N ILE A 288 8.04 -0.08 -2.26
CA ILE A 288 9.01 -1.11 -1.84
C ILE A 288 10.39 -0.48 -2.03
N THR A 289 11.12 -0.30 -0.93
CA THR A 289 12.35 0.52 -0.89
C THR A 289 13.47 -0.24 -0.19
N PRO A 290 14.17 -1.16 -0.86
CA PRO A 290 15.25 -1.95 -0.27
C PRO A 290 16.41 -1.11 0.31
N ASN A 291 16.57 0.15 -0.14
CA ASN A 291 17.54 1.09 0.42
C ASN A 291 17.08 1.74 1.75
N ARG A 292 15.83 1.53 2.17
CA ARG A 292 15.24 2.06 3.41
C ARG A 292 14.89 0.89 4.36
N PRO A 293 14.85 1.12 5.68
CA PRO A 293 14.28 0.13 6.59
C PRO A 293 12.78 -0.04 6.30
N MET A 294 12.30 -1.29 6.36
CA MET A 294 10.89 -1.62 6.13
C MET A 294 10.36 -2.56 7.21
N SER A 295 9.07 -2.43 7.51
CA SER A 295 8.34 -3.47 8.24
C SER A 295 7.78 -4.51 7.25
N LEU A 296 7.88 -5.78 7.64
CA LEU A 296 7.24 -6.88 6.90
C LEU A 296 5.77 -7.06 7.29
N GLU A 297 5.29 -6.34 8.30
CA GLU A 297 3.88 -6.33 8.67
C GLU A 297 3.04 -5.82 7.50
N ALA A 298 2.13 -6.67 7.01
CA ALA A 298 1.03 -6.20 6.18
C ALA A 298 0.17 -5.23 7.00
N THR A 299 -0.28 -4.14 6.42
CA THR A 299 -1.16 -3.15 7.09
C THR A 299 -2.63 -3.38 6.74
N CYS A 300 -2.91 -3.81 5.52
CA CYS A 300 -4.24 -3.94 4.96
C CYS A 300 -5.03 -5.07 5.62
N GLY A 301 -6.28 -4.78 6.01
CA GLY A 301 -7.20 -5.75 6.62
C GLY A 301 -7.01 -5.98 8.12
N LYS A 302 -5.96 -5.43 8.73
CA LYS A 302 -5.76 -5.49 10.18
C LYS A 302 -6.67 -4.50 10.92
N ASN A 303 -7.06 -4.88 12.13
CA ASN A 303 -7.90 -4.07 13.00
C ASN A 303 -7.28 -2.67 13.25
N PRO A 304 -8.01 -1.56 13.01
CA PRO A 304 -7.47 -0.23 13.24
C PRO A 304 -7.44 0.17 14.73
N ILE A 305 -8.09 -0.57 15.64
CA ILE A 305 -8.18 -0.22 17.06
C ILE A 305 -6.89 -0.56 17.81
N ASN A 306 -6.37 -1.77 17.64
CA ASN A 306 -5.27 -2.24 18.48
C ASN A 306 -4.18 -3.01 17.74
N HIS A 307 -4.30 -3.16 16.42
CA HIS A 307 -3.29 -3.89 15.67
C HIS A 307 -2.07 -3.01 15.39
N VAL A 308 -1.02 -3.20 16.19
CA VAL A 308 0.19 -2.36 16.14
C VAL A 308 0.95 -2.46 14.81
N GLY A 309 0.95 -3.63 14.16
CA GLY A 309 1.47 -3.76 12.78
C GLY A 309 0.84 -2.77 11.77
N LYS A 310 -0.43 -2.41 11.92
CA LYS A 310 -1.08 -1.36 11.10
C LYS A 310 -0.82 0.03 11.66
N ILE A 311 -1.15 0.22 12.94
CA ILE A 311 -1.13 1.52 13.61
C ILE A 311 0.27 2.13 13.61
N TYR A 312 1.29 1.36 13.98
CA TYR A 312 2.65 1.88 14.08
C TYR A 312 3.28 2.17 12.71
N ASN A 313 2.99 1.39 11.68
CA ASN A 313 3.46 1.72 10.33
C ASN A 313 2.88 3.07 9.88
N LEU A 314 1.57 3.25 9.98
CA LEU A 314 0.91 4.51 9.58
C LEU A 314 1.35 5.69 10.45
N LEU A 315 1.39 5.52 11.77
CA LEU A 315 1.83 6.56 12.70
C LEU A 315 3.27 6.97 12.44
N SER A 316 4.17 6.01 12.23
CA SER A 316 5.58 6.30 11.96
C SER A 316 5.79 7.07 10.66
N ILE A 317 4.95 6.85 9.64
CA ILE A 317 5.00 7.60 8.38
C ILE A 317 4.55 9.04 8.60
N GLU A 318 3.40 9.25 9.24
CA GLU A 318 2.86 10.60 9.46
C GLU A 318 3.76 11.41 10.40
N ALA A 319 4.28 10.80 11.47
CA ALA A 319 5.25 11.43 12.35
C ALA A 319 6.56 11.76 11.62
N ALA A 320 7.08 10.85 10.78
CA ALA A 320 8.30 11.13 10.02
C ALA A 320 8.11 12.31 9.06
N LYS A 321 6.99 12.37 8.33
CA LYS A 321 6.66 13.50 7.45
C LYS A 321 6.62 14.82 8.22
N GLN A 322 5.95 14.84 9.38
CA GLN A 322 5.85 16.05 10.19
C GLN A 322 7.22 16.48 10.75
N ILE A 323 8.02 15.54 11.26
CA ILE A 323 9.38 15.83 11.75
C ILE A 323 10.25 16.42 10.62
N ALA A 324 10.23 15.82 9.44
CA ALA A 324 11.00 16.30 8.30
C ALA A 324 10.56 17.70 7.83
N ALA A 325 9.29 18.05 7.99
CA ALA A 325 8.75 19.35 7.60
C ALA A 325 9.01 20.46 8.64
N GLU A 326 8.88 20.13 9.93
CA GLU A 326 8.87 21.13 11.01
C GLU A 326 10.23 21.30 11.68
N VAL A 327 11.05 20.25 11.77
CA VAL A 327 12.36 20.29 12.44
C VAL A 327 13.46 20.61 11.43
N GLN A 328 13.86 21.88 11.39
CA GLN A 328 14.87 22.39 10.46
C GLN A 328 16.25 21.75 10.72
N GLY A 329 16.95 21.38 9.64
CA GLY A 329 18.29 20.79 9.72
C GLY A 329 18.32 19.26 9.60
N ILE A 330 17.19 18.62 9.32
CA ILE A 330 17.10 17.19 8.99
C ILE A 330 17.26 16.99 7.48
N GLU A 331 18.10 16.03 7.10
CA GLU A 331 18.18 15.52 5.73
C GLU A 331 17.26 14.30 5.57
N GLU A 332 17.29 13.38 6.54
CA GLU A 332 16.42 12.19 6.58
C GLU A 332 16.03 11.86 8.02
N VAL A 333 14.82 11.34 8.21
CA VAL A 333 14.35 10.78 9.47
C VAL A 333 13.76 9.39 9.25
N TYR A 334 14.09 8.47 10.15
CA TYR A 334 13.60 7.11 10.18
C TYR A 334 13.01 6.82 11.56
N ILE A 335 11.79 6.31 11.60
CA ILE A 335 11.08 5.98 12.83
C ILE A 335 10.83 4.48 12.88
N LYS A 336 11.17 3.86 14.01
CA LYS A 336 10.88 2.45 14.31
C LYS A 336 10.15 2.38 15.64
N ILE A 337 8.94 1.81 15.66
CA ILE A 337 8.13 1.69 16.87
C ILE A 337 7.84 0.23 17.11
N LEU A 338 8.27 -0.30 18.26
CA LEU A 338 8.10 -1.69 18.67
C LEU A 338 7.09 -1.77 19.81
N SER A 339 6.06 -2.59 19.64
CA SER A 339 5.12 -2.90 20.71
C SER A 339 5.62 -4.03 21.60
N GLN A 340 4.94 -4.24 22.72
CA GLN A 340 4.94 -5.51 23.44
C GLN A 340 3.49 -5.91 23.65
N ILE A 341 3.14 -7.16 23.31
CA ILE A 341 1.77 -7.67 23.43
C ILE A 341 1.20 -7.41 24.84
N GLY A 342 -0.04 -6.92 24.90
CA GLY A 342 -0.74 -6.61 26.15
C GLY A 342 -0.44 -5.22 26.74
N LYS A 343 0.60 -4.51 26.29
CA LYS A 343 0.88 -3.13 26.71
C LYS A 343 -0.01 -2.12 25.97
N PRO A 344 -0.33 -0.94 26.56
CA PRO A 344 -1.07 0.11 25.86
C PRO A 344 -0.39 0.48 24.54
N ILE A 345 -1.15 0.66 23.46
CA ILE A 345 -0.57 0.99 22.15
C ILE A 345 0.08 2.36 22.09
N ASP A 346 -0.25 3.28 23.01
CA ASP A 346 0.42 4.57 23.14
C ASP A 346 1.68 4.50 24.00
N GLU A 347 2.02 3.35 24.60
CA GLU A 347 3.23 3.12 25.40
C GLU A 347 4.11 2.05 24.74
N PRO A 348 4.74 2.34 23.59
CA PRO A 348 5.56 1.35 22.89
C PRO A 348 6.74 0.90 23.77
N HIS A 349 7.19 -0.34 23.55
CA HIS A 349 8.38 -0.88 24.21
C HIS A 349 9.60 0.01 23.90
N ILE A 350 9.71 0.47 22.65
CA ILE A 350 10.66 1.49 22.21
C ILE A 350 10.11 2.22 20.99
N ALA A 351 10.29 3.53 20.95
CA ALA A 351 10.08 4.38 19.78
C ALA A 351 11.41 5.06 19.41
N SER A 352 12.09 4.51 18.40
CA SER A 352 13.39 5.00 17.92
C SER A 352 13.18 5.99 16.78
N VAL A 353 13.83 7.15 16.89
CA VAL A 353 13.92 8.17 15.84
C VAL A 353 15.40 8.30 15.47
N GLN A 354 15.74 7.88 14.25
CA GLN A 354 17.09 7.95 13.72
C GLN A 354 17.14 9.07 12.70
N ILE A 355 18.01 10.07 12.93
CA ILE A 355 18.09 11.29 12.11
C ILE A 355 19.43 11.33 11.39
N VAL A 356 19.39 11.59 10.09
CA VAL A 356 20.55 12.04 9.31
C VAL A 356 20.49 13.57 9.26
N PRO A 357 21.30 14.28 10.05
CA PRO A 357 21.29 15.73 10.06
C PRO A 357 22.01 16.29 8.83
N LYS A 358 21.64 17.52 8.43
CA LYS A 358 22.40 18.30 7.45
C LYS A 358 23.81 18.56 7.95
N GLU A 359 24.72 18.83 7.01
CA GLU A 359 26.11 19.12 7.32
C GLU A 359 26.21 20.30 8.32
N GLY A 360 27.04 20.13 9.35
CA GLY A 360 27.23 21.13 10.41
C GLY A 360 26.13 21.22 11.47
N VAL A 361 25.02 20.49 11.34
CA VAL A 361 23.93 20.50 12.34
C VAL A 361 24.22 19.54 13.49
N ASP A 362 24.10 20.03 14.73
CA ASP A 362 24.20 19.22 15.94
C ASP A 362 22.89 18.43 16.15
N ILE A 363 22.99 17.14 16.43
CA ILE A 363 21.82 16.31 16.72
C ILE A 363 21.05 16.83 17.93
N LYS A 364 21.74 17.42 18.92
CA LYS A 364 21.10 17.92 20.15
C LYS A 364 20.04 18.98 19.88
N SER A 365 20.21 19.82 18.87
CA SER A 365 19.21 20.84 18.52
C SER A 365 17.96 20.27 17.85
N LEU A 366 17.99 19.00 17.42
CA LEU A 366 16.89 18.32 16.73
C LEU A 366 16.10 17.38 17.67
N GLN A 367 16.71 16.97 18.78
CA GLN A 367 16.17 15.94 19.67
C GLN A 367 14.83 16.32 20.29
N ASP A 368 14.69 17.55 20.78
CA ASP A 368 13.49 17.98 21.50
C ASP A 368 12.28 18.04 20.55
N GLY A 369 12.42 18.69 19.40
CA GLY A 369 11.34 18.78 18.41
C GLY A 369 10.92 17.41 17.85
N ALA A 370 11.88 16.54 17.54
CA ALA A 370 11.58 15.18 17.08
C ALA A 370 10.89 14.32 18.16
N THR A 371 11.29 14.51 19.43
CA THR A 371 10.67 13.80 20.57
C THR A 371 9.25 14.29 20.80
N GLU A 372 9.03 15.61 20.76
CA GLU A 372 7.72 16.24 20.99
C GLU A 372 6.69 15.79 19.95
N ILE A 373 7.05 15.85 18.65
CA ILE A 373 6.16 15.44 17.56
C ILE A 373 5.80 13.96 17.69
N LEU A 374 6.76 13.06 17.96
CA LEU A 374 6.45 11.64 18.09
C LEU A 374 5.62 11.34 19.35
N ASP A 375 5.85 12.04 20.46
CA ASP A 375 5.04 11.91 21.68
C ASP A 375 3.60 12.37 21.43
N GLU A 376 3.40 13.46 20.68
CA GLU A 376 2.08 13.95 20.28
C GLU A 376 1.34 12.90 19.43
N TRP A 377 1.99 12.33 18.42
CA TRP A 377 1.40 11.28 17.58
C TRP A 377 1.02 10.04 18.38
N LEU A 378 1.88 9.58 19.29
CA LEU A 378 1.58 8.46 20.19
C LEU A 378 0.40 8.79 21.12
N GLY A 379 0.33 10.03 21.63
CA GLY A 379 -0.82 10.52 22.40
C GLY A 379 -2.11 10.70 21.58
N SER A 380 -1.99 10.79 20.27
CA SER A 380 -3.07 11.09 19.33
C SER A 380 -3.44 9.91 18.43
N ILE A 381 -3.15 8.66 18.82
CA ILE A 381 -3.58 7.47 18.08
C ILE A 381 -5.09 7.47 17.74
N PRO A 382 -6.01 7.93 18.62
CA PRO A 382 -7.43 8.05 18.24
C PRO A 382 -7.69 8.95 17.03
N LYS A 383 -6.88 10.00 16.82
CA LYS A 383 -6.96 10.85 15.62
C LYS A 383 -6.56 10.07 14.37
N LEU A 384 -5.46 9.31 14.43
CA LEU A 384 -5.02 8.41 13.35
C LEU A 384 -6.12 7.39 12.99
N GLN A 385 -6.79 6.83 14.00
CA GLN A 385 -7.90 5.90 13.79
C GLN A 385 -9.08 6.56 13.07
N GLN A 386 -9.43 7.80 13.44
CA GLN A 386 -10.46 8.56 12.73
C GLN A 386 -10.09 8.82 11.27
N MET A 387 -8.84 9.19 10.99
CA MET A 387 -8.34 9.37 9.62
C MET A 387 -8.46 8.06 8.81
N LEU A 388 -8.10 6.92 9.42
CA LEU A 388 -8.28 5.59 8.83
C LEU A 388 -9.75 5.29 8.47
N PHE A 389 -10.68 5.57 9.39
CA PHE A 389 -12.12 5.35 9.17
C PHE A 389 -12.68 6.24 8.06
N ARG A 390 -12.18 7.46 7.92
CA ARG A 390 -12.61 8.41 6.88
C ARG A 390 -11.99 8.18 5.50
N GLY A 391 -11.05 7.25 5.37
CA GLY A 391 -10.37 7.04 4.09
C GLY A 391 -9.19 7.97 3.83
N GLU A 392 -8.76 8.77 4.81
CA GLU A 392 -7.77 9.84 4.63
C GLU A 392 -6.32 9.33 4.58
N LEU A 393 -6.08 8.10 5.03
CA LEU A 393 -4.76 7.46 5.02
C LEU A 393 -4.72 6.30 4.01
N SER A 394 -3.68 6.30 3.18
CA SER A 394 -3.31 5.11 2.40
C SER A 394 -2.72 4.04 3.31
N THR A 395 -2.96 2.78 2.99
CA THR A 395 -2.38 1.65 3.72
C THR A 395 -1.36 0.86 2.89
N TYR A 396 -1.22 1.14 1.59
CA TYR A 396 -0.30 0.50 0.65
C TYR A 396 -0.10 1.38 -0.60
#